data_AF-A0A5D4TVN2-F1
#
_entry.id   AF-A0A5D4TVN2-F1
#
_cell.length_a   1.000
_cell.length_b   1.000
_cell.length_c   1.000
_cell.angle_alpha   90.00
_cell.angle_beta   90.00
_cell.angle_gamma   90.00
#
_symmetry.space_group_name_H-M   'P 1'
#
loop_
_entity.id
_entity.type
_entity.pdbx_description
1 polymer ?
#
loop_
_entity_poly.entity_id
_entity_poly.type
_entity_poly.pdbx_seq_one_letter_code
_entity_poly.pdbx_strand_id
1 'polypeptide(L)' 'MIDYPILKGETTLKNFRVEFHFDNENTVTFFIEERTEATVLHKVFGNNSNFFDFKEDNVLYRIVLDKVTHVAVKEHQE' A
#
# COMPACT_ATOMS: atom_id res chain seq x y z
N MET A 1 -19.58 -35.82 -10.53
CA MET A 1 -19.21 -34.41 -10.72
C MET A 1 -19.02 -33.83 -9.33
N ILE A 2 -17.82 -33.38 -8.99
CA ILE A 2 -17.56 -32.74 -7.69
C ILE A 2 -17.79 -31.25 -7.93
N ASP A 3 -18.85 -30.71 -7.35
CA ASP A 3 -19.08 -29.27 -7.29
C ASP A 3 -18.07 -28.69 -6.29
N TYR A 4 -17.09 -27.96 -6.80
CA TYR A 4 -16.23 -27.16 -5.94
C TYR A 4 -17.02 -25.93 -5.52
N PRO A 5 -17.15 -25.64 -4.22
CA PRO A 5 -17.76 -24.39 -3.79
C PRO A 5 -16.92 -23.25 -4.37
N ILE A 6 -17.51 -22.46 -5.26
CA ILE A 6 -16.95 -21.18 -5.69
C ILE A 6 -16.84 -20.35 -4.42
N LEU A 7 -15.62 -20.18 -3.93
CA LEU A 7 -15.32 -19.25 -2.85
C LEU A 7 -15.82 -17.88 -3.32
N LYS A 8 -17.00 -17.48 -2.83
CA LYS A 8 -17.48 -16.10 -2.89
C LYS A 8 -16.61 -15.25 -1.97
N GLY A 9 -15.34 -15.12 -2.32
CA GLY A 9 -14.49 -14.07 -1.81
C GLY A 9 -14.78 -12.84 -2.65
N GLU A 10 -15.86 -12.13 -2.36
CA GLU A 10 -15.93 -10.72 -2.73
C GLU A 10 -14.80 -10.02 -1.97
N THR A 11 -13.60 -10.02 -2.55
CA THR A 11 -12.52 -9.16 -2.07
C THR A 11 -12.86 -7.76 -2.54
N THR A 12 -13.75 -7.10 -1.81
CA THR A 12 -14.01 -5.68 -1.99
C THR A 12 -12.70 -4.92 -1.85
N LEU A 13 -12.50 -3.90 -2.69
CA LEU A 13 -11.40 -2.97 -2.51
C LEU A 13 -11.60 -2.26 -1.17
N LYS A 14 -10.52 -2.12 -0.43
CA LYS A 14 -10.45 -1.46 0.87
C LYS A 14 -9.44 -0.34 0.77
N ASN A 15 -9.69 0.74 1.48
CA ASN A 15 -8.72 1.82 1.57
C ASN A 15 -7.67 1.46 2.63
N PHE A 16 -6.40 1.58 2.28
CA PHE A 16 -5.28 1.35 3.20
C PHE A 16 -4.51 2.64 3.39
N ARG A 17 -4.29 2.99 4.65
CA ARG A 17 -3.36 4.04 5.03
C ARG A 17 -1.95 3.46 5.03
N VAL A 18 -1.06 4.08 4.27
CA VAL A 18 0.35 3.71 4.20
C VAL A 18 1.19 4.85 4.75
N GLU A 19 2.05 4.53 5.71
CA GLU A 19 2.90 5.49 6.42
C GLU A 19 4.37 5.14 6.14
N PHE A 20 5.10 6.05 5.49
CA PHE A 20 6.55 5.98 5.30
C PHE A 20 7.25 6.77 6.41
N HIS A 21 8.07 6.09 7.21
CA HIS A 21 8.80 6.69 8.33
C HIS A 21 10.28 6.87 7.96
N PHE A 22 10.78 8.10 7.89
CA PHE A 22 12.19 8.40 7.56
C PHE A 22 13.06 8.55 8.81
N ASP A 23 12.45 9.02 9.90
CA ASP A 23 12.99 9.08 11.25
C ASP A 23 11.81 9.18 12.24
N ASN A 24 12.07 9.46 13.51
CA ASN A 24 11.02 9.50 14.55
C ASN A 24 9.99 10.63 14.38
N GLU A 25 10.27 11.67 13.58
CA GLU A 25 9.41 12.85 13.44
C GLU A 25 8.90 13.04 12.00
N ASN A 26 9.60 12.50 11.00
CA ASN A 26 9.27 12.65 9.59
C ASN A 26 8.53 11.43 9.06
N THR A 27 7.20 11.57 8.95
CA THR A 27 6.31 10.58 8.35
C THR A 27 5.59 11.16 7.13
N VAL A 28 5.56 10.42 6.02
CA VAL A 28 4.69 10.71 4.88
C VAL A 28 3.56 9.68 4.85
N THR A 29 2.32 10.16 4.83
CA THR A 29 1.12 9.31 4.76
C THR A 29 0.48 9.47 3.39
N PHE A 30 -0.04 8.37 2.85
CA PHE A 30 -0.91 8.38 1.67
C PHE A 30 -1.88 7.20 1.73
N PHE A 31 -2.91 7.23 0.87
CA PHE A 31 -3.97 6.23 0.83
C PHE A 31 -3.90 5.41 -0.46
N ILE A 32 -4.09 4.09 -0.36
CA ILE A 32 -4.17 3.18 -1.51
C ILE A 32 -5.40 2.29 -1.37
N GLU A 33 -6.21 2.23 -2.41
CA GLU A 33 -7.25 1.22 -2.53
C GLU A 33 -6.69 -0.11 -3.02
N GLU A 34 -6.82 -1.15 -2.20
CA GLU A 34 -6.34 -2.49 -2.51
C GLU A 34 -7.17 -3.58 -1.84
N ARG A 35 -6.89 -4.85 -2.15
CA ARG A 35 -7.61 -5.98 -1.54
C ARG A 35 -7.07 -6.38 -0.17
N THR A 36 -5.75 -6.27 0.01
CA THR A 36 -5.04 -6.76 1.21
C THR A 36 -3.81 -5.89 1.52
N GLU A 37 -3.33 -5.95 2.76
CA GLU A 37 -2.07 -5.30 3.15
C GLU A 37 -0.87 -5.86 2.37
N ALA A 38 -0.88 -7.16 2.06
CA ALA A 38 0.17 -7.82 1.30
C ALA A 38 0.27 -7.28 -0.14
N THR A 39 -0.87 -7.03 -0.81
CA THR A 39 -0.89 -6.42 -2.15
C THR A 39 -0.42 -4.96 -2.12
N VAL A 40 -0.71 -4.23 -1.04
CA VAL A 40 -0.17 -2.89 -0.81
C VAL A 40 1.35 -2.92 -0.66
N LEU A 41 1.88 -3.78 0.22
CA LEU A 41 3.33 -3.93 0.40
C LEU A 41 4.03 -4.36 -0.89
N HIS A 42 3.44 -5.28 -1.66
CA HIS A 42 3.97 -5.67 -2.96
C HIS A 42 3.98 -4.51 -3.96
N LYS A 43 3.00 -3.60 -3.93
CA LYS A 43 3.05 -2.38 -4.76
C LYS A 43 4.14 -1.42 -4.32
N VAL A 44 4.39 -1.29 -3.02
CA VAL A 44 5.43 -0.42 -2.47
C VAL A 44 6.83 -0.95 -2.78
N PHE A 45 7.07 -2.27 -2.61
CA PHE A 45 8.42 -2.86 -2.65
C PHE A 45 8.67 -3.86 -3.78
N GLY A 46 7.63 -4.40 -4.42
CA GLY A 46 7.74 -5.57 -5.31
C GLY A 46 8.49 -5.33 -6.62
N ASN A 47 8.77 -4.09 -6.99
CA ASN A 47 9.46 -3.76 -8.23
C ASN A 47 11.00 -3.73 -8.12
N ASN A 48 11.59 -4.09 -6.97
CA ASN A 48 13.04 -3.94 -6.71
C ASN A 48 13.57 -2.53 -7.04
N SER A 49 12.70 -1.54 -6.95
CA SER A 49 13.00 -0.13 -7.20
C SER A 49 13.37 0.52 -5.87
N ASN A 50 14.35 1.42 -5.87
CA ASN A 50 14.68 2.25 -4.70
C ASN A 50 13.71 3.42 -4.54
N PHE A 51 12.68 3.50 -5.38
CA PHE A 51 11.68 4.56 -5.38
C PHE A 51 10.27 4.01 -5.45
N PHE A 52 9.37 4.68 -4.76
CA PHE A 52 7.93 4.51 -4.87
C PHE A 52 7.28 5.81 -5.36
N ASP A 53 6.62 5.74 -6.51
CA ASP A 53 5.94 6.88 -7.13
C ASP A 53 4.44 6.79 -6.88
N PHE A 54 3.82 7.89 -6.46
CA PHE A 54 2.37 7.99 -6.29
C PHE A 54 1.85 9.34 -6.78
N LYS A 55 0.60 9.37 -7.25
CA LYS A 55 -0.05 10.57 -7.77
C LYS A 55 -1.24 10.93 -6.89
N GLU A 56 -1.26 12.14 -6.37
CA GLU A 56 -2.34 12.71 -5.53
C GLU A 56 -2.61 14.13 -6.00
N ASP A 57 -3.88 14.53 -6.13
CA ASP A 57 -4.30 15.87 -6.57
C ASP A 57 -3.61 16.38 -7.85
N ASN A 58 -3.43 15.49 -8.83
CA ASN A 58 -2.69 15.74 -10.07
C ASN A 58 -1.18 16.04 -9.93
N VAL A 59 -0.62 15.91 -8.73
CA VAL A 59 0.81 16.03 -8.45
C VAL A 59 1.43 14.63 -8.36
N LEU A 60 2.59 14.45 -9.01
CA LEU A 60 3.37 13.22 -8.94
C LEU A 60 4.42 13.36 -7.83
N TYR A 61 4.33 12.49 -6.83
CA TYR A 61 5.27 12.38 -5.72
C TYR A 61 6.16 11.16 -5.90
N ARG A 62 7.40 11.26 -5.41
CA ARG A 62 8.39 10.19 -5.39
C ARG A 62 8.98 10.04 -4.00
N ILE A 63 8.86 8.84 -3.44
CA ILE A 63 9.48 8.44 -2.17
C ILE A 63 10.76 7.68 -2.48
N VAL A 64 11.87 8.08 -1.85
CA VAL A 64 13.15 7.35 -1.92
C VAL A 64 13.18 6.30 -0.81
N LEU A 65 12.97 5.04 -1.15
CA LEU A 65 12.81 3.93 -0.20
C LEU A 65 14.09 3.65 0.60
N ASP A 66 15.28 3.90 0.05
CA ASP A 66 16.56 3.74 0.77
C ASP A 66 16.68 4.66 2.01
N LYS A 67 15.86 5.71 2.09
CA LYS A 67 15.81 6.64 3.23
C LYS A 67 14.71 6.29 4.24
N VAL A 68 13.86 5.32 3.92
CA VAL A 68 12.74 4.92 4.77
C VAL A 68 13.24 3.89 5.77
N THR A 69 13.00 4.13 7.06
CA THR A 69 13.35 3.22 8.15
C THR A 69 12.38 2.05 8.25
N HIS A 70 11.09 2.32 8.11
CA HIS A 70 10.04 1.31 8.08
C HIS A 70 8.77 1.85 7.41
N VAL A 71 7.92 0.92 6.96
CA VAL A 71 6.62 1.22 6.36
C VAL A 71 5.55 0.53 7.17
N ALA A 72 4.53 1.28 7.57
CA ALA A 72 3.33 0.75 8.19
C ALA A 72 2.17 0.80 7.19
N VAL A 73 1.45 -0.31 7.07
CA VAL A 73 0.20 -0.40 6.30
C VAL A 73 -0.90 -0.76 7.27
N LYS A 74 -2.00 -0.01 7.24
CA LYS A 74 -3.17 -0.23 8.09
C LYS A 74 -4.42 -0.07 7.26
N GLU A 75 -5.38 -0.98 7.38
CA GLU A 75 -6.73 -0.78 6.82
C GLU A 75 -7.32 0.51 7.40
N HIS A 76 -7.73 1.43 6.52
CA HIS A 76 -8.40 2.66 6.90
C HIS A 76 -9.91 2.44 6.77
N GLN A 77 -10.60 2.39 7.91
CA GLN A 77 -12.05 2.40 7.94
C GLN A 77 -12.49 3.88 8.00
N GLU A 78 -13.14 4.35 6.93
CA GLU A 78 -13.89 5.60 6.94
C GLU A 78 -15.07 5.54 7.92
#